data_AF-A0A7C5HIJ6-F1
#
_entry.id   AF-A0A7C5HIJ6-F1
#
_cell.length_a   1.000
_cell.length_b   1.000
_cell.length_c   1.000
_cell.angle_alpha   90.00
_cell.angle_beta   90.00
_cell.angle_gamma   90.00
#
_symmetry.space_group_name_H-M   'P 1'
#
loop_
_entity.id
_entity.type
_entity.pdbx_description
1 polymer ?
#
loop_
_entity_poly.entity_id
_entity_poly.type
_entity_poly.pdbx_seq_one_letter_code
_entity_poly.pdbx_strand_id
1 'polypeptide(L)'
;MGRIASFLSLLIVLATSAAQAEVFRYGLDVLDAEQCTALQGRRVGMITNAAAVSRSGEPGYCVLLRDGVDLKFLMAPEHGFALERQAGEVVGNSEVVGKIAVYSLYGKSRRPDPELLKTIDVLVFDLQDAGVRCYTYISTMKLAMEVCREVGITFMVLDRPNPIAPL
;
A
#
# COMPACT_ATOMS: atom_id res chain seq x y z
N MET A 1 -24.82 53.90 52.89
CA MET A 1 -24.33 52.60 53.40
C MET A 1 -24.84 51.50 52.47
N GLY A 2 -23.96 50.62 51.97
CA GLY A 2 -24.25 49.43 51.11
C GLY A 2 -24.37 49.77 49.61
N ARG A 3 -23.36 49.65 48.72
CA ARG A 3 -22.66 48.44 48.19
C ARG A 3 -23.61 47.32 47.76
N ILE A 4 -23.44 46.83 46.52
CA ILE A 4 -23.76 45.52 45.90
C ILE A 4 -24.29 45.78 44.47
N ALA A 5 -23.85 45.19 43.37
CA ALA A 5 -22.64 44.48 42.95
C ALA A 5 -22.77 44.35 41.42
N SER A 6 -21.80 44.85 40.65
CA SER A 6 -21.76 44.58 39.20
C SER A 6 -21.40 43.12 38.99
N PHE A 7 -22.36 42.31 38.54
CA PHE A 7 -22.08 40.96 38.04
C PHE A 7 -21.65 41.07 36.57
N LEU A 8 -20.35 41.22 36.36
CA LEU A 8 -19.72 41.04 35.07
C LEU A 8 -19.65 39.53 34.79
N SER A 9 -20.57 39.02 33.99
CA SER A 9 -20.57 37.62 33.55
C SER A 9 -19.41 37.40 32.58
N LEU A 10 -18.25 37.02 33.11
CA LEU A 10 -17.11 36.54 32.32
C LEU A 10 -17.46 35.17 31.74
N LEU A 11 -17.90 35.13 30.50
CA LEU A 11 -18.09 33.90 29.73
C LEU A 11 -16.70 33.37 29.35
N ILE A 12 -16.16 32.48 30.19
CA ILE A 12 -14.96 31.71 29.85
C ILE A 12 -15.38 30.72 28.76
N VAL A 13 -15.09 31.05 27.50
CA VAL A 13 -15.10 30.06 26.42
C VAL A 13 -13.89 29.16 26.66
N LEU A 14 -14.12 28.06 27.37
CA LEU A 14 -13.20 26.92 27.34
C LEU A 14 -13.27 26.35 25.93
N ALA A 15 -12.43 26.89 25.04
CA ALA A 15 -12.04 26.18 23.83
C ALA A 15 -11.21 24.98 24.28
N THR A 16 -11.90 23.89 24.62
CA THR A 16 -11.25 22.58 24.70
C THR A 16 -10.79 22.26 23.27
N SER A 17 -9.51 22.50 22.97
CA SER A 17 -8.91 21.82 21.84
C SER A 17 -8.91 20.35 22.23
N ALA A 18 -9.92 19.61 21.81
CA ALA A 18 -9.77 18.17 21.71
C ALA A 18 -8.54 17.97 20.83
N ALA A 19 -7.45 17.49 21.41
CA ALA A 19 -6.33 16.99 20.64
C ALA A 19 -6.92 15.89 19.76
N GLN A 20 -7.21 16.23 18.51
CA GLN A 20 -7.75 15.30 17.55
C GLN A 20 -6.60 14.33 17.30
N ALA A 21 -6.73 13.10 17.79
CA ALA A 21 -5.70 12.09 17.57
C ALA A 21 -5.42 12.03 16.06
N GLU A 22 -4.16 12.21 15.66
CA GLU A 22 -3.81 12.10 14.25
C GLU A 22 -4.25 10.74 13.74
N VAL A 23 -5.06 10.76 12.69
CA VAL A 23 -5.60 9.53 12.13
C VAL A 23 -4.47 8.81 11.43
N PHE A 24 -4.16 7.59 11.86
CA PHE A 24 -3.16 6.74 11.23
C PHE A 24 -3.49 6.54 9.73
N ARG A 25 -2.44 6.62 8.90
CA ARG A 25 -2.52 6.48 7.44
C ARG A 25 -1.46 5.48 7.00
N TYR A 26 -1.86 4.50 6.21
CA TYR A 26 -0.93 3.65 5.48
C TYR A 26 -0.27 4.44 4.35
N GLY A 27 0.83 3.94 3.78
CA GLY A 27 1.45 4.55 2.60
C GLY A 27 0.46 4.72 1.44
N LEU A 28 -0.47 3.78 1.28
CA LEU A 28 -1.57 3.87 0.31
C LEU A 28 -2.52 5.04 0.62
N ASP A 29 -2.88 5.28 1.88
CA ASP A 29 -3.78 6.38 2.25
C ASP A 29 -3.12 7.75 2.06
N VAL A 30 -1.79 7.83 2.24
CA VAL A 30 -1.02 9.04 1.95
C VAL A 30 -1.01 9.30 0.45
N LEU A 31 -0.72 8.27 -0.35
CA LEU A 31 -0.71 8.35 -1.81
C LEU A 31 -2.10 8.73 -2.38
N ASP A 32 -3.17 8.14 -1.84
CA ASP A 32 -4.57 8.45 -2.16
C ASP A 32 -4.90 9.93 -1.85
N ALA A 33 -4.53 10.40 -0.64
CA ALA A 33 -4.78 11.79 -0.25
C ALA A 33 -4.07 12.81 -1.18
N GLU A 34 -3.01 12.40 -1.85
CA GLU A 34 -2.27 13.17 -2.86
C GLU A 34 -2.71 12.85 -4.30
N GLN A 35 -3.83 12.16 -4.49
CA GLN A 35 -4.42 11.81 -5.79
C GLN A 35 -3.45 11.03 -6.68
N CYS A 36 -2.62 10.19 -6.05
CA CYS A 36 -1.57 9.43 -6.71
C CYS A 36 -0.62 10.28 -7.57
N THR A 37 -0.41 11.57 -7.26
CA THR A 37 0.35 12.51 -8.10
C THR A 37 1.74 11.99 -8.48
N ALA A 38 2.41 11.29 -7.55
CA ALA A 38 3.73 10.69 -7.78
C ALA A 38 3.77 9.59 -8.88
N LEU A 39 2.61 9.07 -9.28
CA LEU A 39 2.43 8.01 -10.28
C LEU A 39 1.80 8.50 -11.58
N GLN A 40 1.32 9.75 -11.64
CA GLN A 40 0.62 10.27 -12.82
C GLN A 40 1.54 10.31 -14.05
N GLY A 41 1.01 9.83 -15.18
CA GLY A 41 1.75 9.73 -16.45
C GLY A 41 2.84 8.65 -16.50
N ARG A 42 2.97 7.82 -15.46
CA ARG A 42 3.94 6.71 -15.40
C ARG A 42 3.22 5.39 -15.63
N ARG A 43 3.87 4.46 -16.32
CA ARG A 43 3.40 3.07 -16.44
C ARG A 43 3.73 2.34 -15.15
N VAL A 44 2.72 1.84 -14.45
CA VAL A 44 2.87 1.28 -13.11
C VAL A 44 2.64 -0.24 -13.14
N GLY A 45 3.55 -0.98 -12.50
CA GLY A 45 3.27 -2.33 -12.02
C GLY A 45 3.12 -2.32 -10.49
N MET A 46 2.40 -3.28 -9.93
CA MET A 46 2.18 -3.34 -8.48
C MET A 46 2.33 -4.75 -7.94
N ILE A 47 3.16 -4.93 -6.91
CA ILE A 47 3.20 -6.15 -6.08
C ILE A 47 2.19 -5.98 -4.94
N THR A 48 1.16 -6.83 -4.89
CA THR A 48 0.04 -6.70 -3.95
C THR A 48 -0.70 -8.02 -3.76
N ASN A 49 -1.59 -8.07 -2.76
CA ASN A 49 -2.59 -9.13 -2.55
C ASN A 49 -3.91 -8.54 -2.02
N ALA A 50 -4.89 -9.39 -1.73
CA ALA A 50 -6.21 -8.97 -1.24
C ALA A 50 -6.20 -8.31 0.15
N ALA A 51 -5.16 -8.49 0.96
CA ALA A 51 -5.05 -7.83 2.27
C ALA A 51 -4.56 -6.38 2.17
N ALA A 52 -4.00 -5.99 1.02
CA ALA A 52 -3.53 -4.64 0.77
C ALA A 52 -4.71 -3.71 0.41
N VAL A 53 -5.41 -3.26 1.45
CA VAL A 53 -6.52 -2.31 1.38
C VAL A 53 -6.15 -0.97 2.01
N SER A 54 -6.85 0.08 1.60
CA SER A 54 -6.84 1.39 2.25
C SER A 54 -7.55 1.33 3.61
N ARG A 55 -7.52 2.42 4.36
CA ARG A 55 -8.26 2.54 5.62
C ARG A 55 -9.78 2.39 5.44
N SER A 56 -10.33 2.72 4.27
CA SER A 56 -11.76 2.52 3.97
C SER A 56 -12.09 1.09 3.55
N GLY A 57 -11.09 0.21 3.42
CA GLY A 57 -11.25 -1.15 2.92
C GLY A 57 -11.24 -1.25 1.39
N GLU A 58 -10.94 -0.16 0.68
CA GLU A 58 -10.79 -0.19 -0.78
C GLU A 58 -9.48 -0.89 -1.16
N PRO A 59 -9.47 -1.89 -2.07
CA PRO A 59 -8.25 -2.51 -2.54
C PRO A 59 -7.28 -1.50 -3.16
N GLY A 60 -5.98 -1.59 -2.86
CA GLY A 60 -5.00 -0.60 -3.31
C GLY A 60 -4.93 -0.43 -4.83
N TYR A 61 -5.05 -1.52 -5.59
CA TYR A 61 -5.10 -1.42 -7.05
C TYR A 61 -6.35 -0.68 -7.57
N CYS A 62 -7.47 -0.74 -6.85
CA CYS A 62 -8.68 0.02 -7.18
C CYS A 62 -8.46 1.52 -6.95
N VAL A 63 -7.81 1.90 -5.84
CA VAL A 63 -7.44 3.30 -5.55
C VAL A 63 -6.62 3.89 -6.70
N LEU A 64 -5.57 3.18 -7.13
CA LEU A 64 -4.72 3.60 -8.25
C LEU A 64 -5.53 3.79 -9.55
N LEU A 65 -6.40 2.83 -9.89
CA LEU A 65 -7.24 2.91 -11.08
C LEU A 65 -8.24 4.08 -11.03
N ARG A 66 -8.88 4.25 -9.86
CA ARG A 66 -9.85 5.32 -9.60
C ARG A 66 -9.21 6.70 -9.81
N ASP A 67 -7.95 6.84 -9.41
CA ASP A 67 -7.17 8.08 -9.54
C ASP A 67 -6.47 8.21 -10.91
N GLY A 68 -6.79 7.34 -11.88
CA GLY A 68 -6.32 7.44 -13.26
C GLY A 68 -4.88 6.97 -13.50
N VAL A 69 -4.29 6.24 -12.57
CA VAL A 69 -2.94 5.67 -12.74
C VAL A 69 -2.95 4.61 -13.85
N ASP A 70 -1.94 4.64 -14.71
CA ASP A 70 -1.75 3.67 -15.80
C ASP A 70 -1.16 2.35 -15.27
N LEU A 71 -2.01 1.61 -14.55
CA LEU A 71 -1.67 0.32 -13.94
C LEU A 71 -1.70 -0.80 -14.99
N LYS A 72 -0.51 -1.31 -15.34
CA LYS A 72 -0.31 -2.31 -16.41
C LYS A 72 -0.58 -3.74 -15.96
N PHE A 73 -0.09 -4.09 -14.78
CA PHE A 73 -0.19 -5.43 -14.24
C PHE A 73 -0.04 -5.45 -12.73
N LEU A 74 -0.52 -6.54 -12.14
CA LEU A 74 -0.27 -6.91 -10.77
C LEU A 74 0.72 -8.06 -10.71
N MET A 75 1.41 -8.17 -9.59
CA MET A 75 2.23 -9.31 -9.22
C MET A 75 1.83 -9.75 -7.83
N ALA A 76 1.61 -11.04 -7.63
CA ALA A 76 1.26 -11.61 -6.33
C ALA A 76 2.38 -12.51 -5.81
N PRO A 77 2.75 -12.40 -4.52
CA PRO A 77 3.74 -13.27 -3.87
C PRO A 77 3.12 -14.67 -3.58
N GLU A 78 3.66 -15.37 -2.57
CA GLU A 78 3.03 -16.59 -2.04
C GLU A 78 1.57 -16.37 -1.62
N HIS A 79 0.77 -17.44 -1.66
CA HIS A 79 -0.70 -17.45 -1.46
C HIS A 79 -1.53 -16.81 -2.58
N GLY A 80 -0.89 -16.23 -3.60
CA GLY A 80 -1.57 -15.62 -4.75
C GLY A 80 -2.30 -14.33 -4.39
N PHE A 81 -2.99 -13.76 -5.36
CA PHE A 81 -3.64 -12.45 -5.19
C PHE A 81 -4.84 -12.53 -4.23
N ALA A 82 -5.67 -13.58 -4.34
CA ALA A 82 -6.88 -13.75 -3.53
C ALA A 82 -6.62 -14.24 -2.08
N LEU A 83 -5.39 -14.59 -1.72
CA LEU A 83 -5.03 -15.17 -0.40
C LEU A 83 -5.73 -16.50 -0.04
N GLU A 84 -6.38 -17.16 -0.98
CA GLU A 84 -7.15 -18.39 -0.72
C GLU A 84 -6.28 -19.66 -0.71
N ARG A 85 -4.98 -19.55 -1.02
CA ARG A 85 -4.12 -20.72 -1.27
C ARG A 85 -3.19 -21.01 -0.11
N GLN A 86 -2.93 -22.29 0.17
CA GLN A 86 -2.01 -22.70 1.24
C GLN A 86 -0.54 -22.46 0.85
N ALA A 87 0.34 -22.33 1.84
CA ALA A 87 1.77 -22.20 1.61
C ALA A 87 2.29 -23.46 0.89
N GLY A 88 2.96 -23.28 -0.27
CA GLY A 88 3.56 -24.37 -1.04
C GLY A 88 2.80 -24.77 -2.32
N GLU A 89 1.62 -24.22 -2.59
CA GLU A 89 0.92 -24.46 -3.87
C GLU A 89 1.57 -23.69 -5.03
N VAL A 90 1.77 -24.35 -6.17
CA VAL A 90 2.33 -23.75 -7.40
C VAL A 90 1.23 -22.98 -8.12
N VAL A 91 1.46 -21.69 -8.36
CA VAL A 91 0.52 -20.81 -9.06
C VAL A 91 0.68 -20.96 -10.58
N GLY A 92 -0.44 -21.06 -11.30
CA GLY A 92 -0.48 -20.98 -12.77
C GLY A 92 -0.21 -19.55 -13.24
N ASN A 93 0.48 -19.39 -14.38
CA ASN A 93 0.77 -18.07 -14.92
C ASN A 93 -0.54 -17.36 -15.33
N SER A 94 -0.78 -16.17 -14.76
CA SER A 94 -1.84 -15.20 -15.08
C SER A 94 -3.25 -15.52 -14.56
N GLU A 95 -3.57 -14.97 -13.39
CA GLU A 95 -4.97 -14.63 -13.02
C GLU A 95 -5.31 -13.27 -13.64
N VAL A 96 -6.59 -12.97 -13.84
CA VAL A 96 -7.04 -11.64 -14.29
C VAL A 96 -8.02 -11.09 -13.28
N VAL A 97 -7.74 -9.89 -12.77
CA VAL A 97 -8.65 -9.15 -11.89
C VAL A 97 -9.24 -8.01 -12.68
N GLY A 98 -10.51 -8.14 -13.04
CA GLY A 98 -11.18 -7.24 -13.98
C GLY A 98 -10.57 -7.31 -15.38
N LYS A 99 -9.66 -6.38 -15.69
CA LYS A 99 -8.91 -6.32 -16.97
C LYS A 99 -7.39 -6.34 -16.79
N ILE A 100 -6.91 -6.46 -15.54
CA ILE A 100 -5.49 -6.40 -15.23
C ILE A 100 -4.95 -7.82 -15.06
N ALA A 101 -3.84 -8.11 -15.74
CA ALA A 101 -3.13 -9.37 -15.58
C ALA A 101 -2.40 -9.43 -14.23
N VAL A 102 -2.43 -10.60 -13.59
CA VAL A 102 -1.77 -10.88 -12.31
C VAL A 102 -0.71 -11.96 -12.50
N TYR A 103 0.56 -11.60 -12.37
CA TYR A 103 1.68 -12.52 -12.47
C TYR A 103 2.06 -13.11 -11.10
N SER A 104 2.36 -14.40 -11.05
CA SER A 104 2.87 -15.03 -9.84
C SER A 104 4.37 -14.79 -9.65
N LEU A 105 4.76 -14.37 -8.44
CA LEU A 105 6.14 -14.38 -7.95
C LEU A 105 6.42 -15.61 -7.06
N TYR A 106 5.65 -16.68 -7.24
CA TYR A 106 5.78 -17.94 -6.52
C TYR A 106 5.84 -19.14 -7.48
N GLY A 107 6.51 -20.22 -7.06
CA GLY A 107 6.74 -21.40 -7.89
C GLY A 107 8.05 -21.32 -8.67
N LYS A 108 7.98 -21.27 -10.02
CA LYS A 108 9.14 -21.39 -10.92
C LYS A 108 10.18 -20.28 -10.74
N SER A 109 9.74 -19.05 -10.48
CA SER A 109 10.61 -17.93 -10.18
C SER A 109 10.00 -17.10 -9.05
N ARG A 110 10.84 -16.74 -8.08
CA ARG A 110 10.51 -15.76 -7.04
C ARG A 110 10.96 -14.34 -7.39
N ARG A 111 11.66 -14.19 -8.51
CA ARG A 111 12.09 -12.92 -9.08
C ARG A 111 11.09 -12.47 -10.15
N PRO A 112 10.73 -11.18 -10.20
CA PRO A 112 10.02 -10.62 -11.34
C PRO A 112 10.80 -10.85 -12.64
N ASP A 113 10.07 -11.05 -13.73
CA ASP A 113 10.67 -11.13 -15.08
C ASP A 113 11.24 -9.76 -15.48
N PRO A 114 12.56 -9.64 -15.73
CA PRO A 114 13.18 -8.39 -16.13
C PRO A 114 12.59 -7.79 -17.41
N GLU A 115 12.19 -8.62 -18.39
CA GLU A 115 11.62 -8.12 -19.65
C GLU A 115 10.23 -7.52 -19.43
N LEU A 116 9.45 -8.11 -18.52
CA LEU A 116 8.17 -7.54 -18.09
C LEU A 116 8.39 -6.21 -17.35
N LEU A 117 9.38 -6.12 -16.47
CA LEU A 117 9.69 -4.89 -15.74
C LEU A 117 10.13 -3.73 -16.65
N LYS A 118 10.78 -4.00 -17.78
CA LYS A 118 11.13 -2.95 -18.78
C LYS A 118 9.90 -2.28 -19.42
N THR A 119 8.70 -2.87 -19.29
CA THR A 119 7.47 -2.29 -19.83
C THR A 119 6.86 -1.19 -18.95
N ILE A 120 7.35 -1.01 -17.73
CA ILE A 120 6.87 -0.05 -16.72
C ILE A 120 7.97 0.93 -16.30
N ASP A 121 7.56 2.01 -15.62
CA ASP A 121 8.45 3.05 -15.10
C ASP A 121 8.60 2.96 -13.56
N VAL A 122 7.58 2.41 -12.88
CA VAL A 122 7.54 2.20 -11.42
C VAL A 122 6.96 0.85 -11.08
N LEU A 123 7.65 0.13 -10.20
CA LEU A 123 7.08 -1.00 -9.48
C LEU A 123 6.72 -0.58 -8.06
N VAL A 124 5.43 -0.58 -7.75
CA VAL A 124 4.89 -0.27 -6.42
C VAL A 124 4.81 -1.57 -5.61
N PHE A 125 5.19 -1.52 -4.34
CA PHE A 125 5.06 -2.62 -3.40
C PHE A 125 4.10 -2.22 -2.28
N ASP A 126 3.00 -2.97 -2.15
CA ASP A 126 1.99 -2.76 -1.12
C ASP A 126 1.50 -4.10 -0.58
N LEU A 127 2.10 -4.55 0.54
CA LEU A 127 1.77 -5.81 1.19
C LEU A 127 1.86 -5.65 2.70
N GLN A 128 0.87 -6.16 3.43
CA GLN A 128 0.93 -6.26 4.88
C GLN A 128 1.82 -7.45 5.28
N ASP A 129 2.97 -7.17 5.87
CA ASP A 129 3.88 -8.19 6.43
C ASP A 129 3.53 -8.52 7.89
N ALA A 130 4.04 -9.64 8.40
CA ALA A 130 3.84 -10.11 9.78
C ALA A 130 4.95 -9.67 10.75
N GLY A 131 6.01 -9.01 10.27
CA GLY A 131 7.15 -8.54 11.06
C GLY A 131 8.16 -9.64 11.43
N VAL A 132 8.05 -10.84 10.83
CA VAL A 132 8.88 -12.00 11.17
C VAL A 132 9.61 -12.55 9.94
N ARG A 133 10.85 -13.01 10.14
CA ARG A 133 11.73 -13.46 9.04
C ARG A 133 11.16 -14.63 8.21
N CYS A 134 10.37 -15.51 8.83
CA CYS A 134 9.81 -16.68 8.14
C CYS A 134 8.64 -16.33 7.21
N TYR A 135 8.13 -15.10 7.27
CA TYR A 135 7.13 -14.61 6.34
C TYR A 135 7.83 -14.03 5.10
N THR A 136 7.48 -14.49 3.89
CA THR A 136 8.39 -14.32 2.74
C THR A 136 8.19 -13.03 1.96
N TYR A 137 7.22 -12.17 2.32
CA TYR A 137 6.95 -10.93 1.57
C TYR A 137 8.14 -9.98 1.54
N ILE A 138 8.89 -9.85 2.64
CA ILE A 138 10.14 -9.09 2.65
C ILE A 138 11.22 -9.68 1.72
N SER A 139 11.22 -11.00 1.51
CA SER A 139 12.12 -11.65 0.56
C SER A 139 11.70 -11.36 -0.88
N THR A 140 10.39 -11.34 -1.16
CA THR A 140 9.84 -10.88 -2.43
C THR A 140 10.23 -9.42 -2.70
N MET A 141 10.09 -8.53 -1.72
CA MET A 141 10.50 -7.13 -1.82
C MET A 141 11.99 -7.00 -2.19
N LYS A 142 12.86 -7.71 -1.45
CA LYS A 142 14.31 -7.72 -1.72
C LYS A 142 14.62 -8.12 -3.16
N LEU A 143 14.08 -9.24 -3.62
CA LEU A 143 14.32 -9.75 -4.97
C LEU A 143 13.78 -8.79 -6.04
N ALA A 144 12.62 -8.19 -5.82
CA ALA A 144 12.05 -7.21 -6.74
C ALA A 144 12.91 -5.94 -6.81
N MET A 145 13.42 -5.44 -5.68
CA MET A 145 14.35 -4.30 -5.64
C MET A 145 15.64 -4.57 -6.41
N GLU A 146 16.22 -5.78 -6.26
CA GLU A 146 17.41 -6.20 -7.02
C GLU A 146 17.16 -6.13 -8.53
N VAL A 147 16.07 -6.73 -9.01
CA VAL A 147 15.74 -6.71 -10.45
C VAL A 147 15.44 -5.29 -10.92
N CYS A 148 14.71 -4.47 -10.14
CA CYS A 148 14.45 -3.07 -10.49
C CYS A 148 15.74 -2.28 -10.68
N ARG A 149 16.74 -2.54 -9.84
CA ARG A 149 18.07 -1.93 -9.95
C ARG A 149 18.85 -2.40 -11.18
N GLU A 150 18.68 -3.66 -11.56
CA GLU A 150 19.27 -4.26 -12.77
C GLU A 150 18.70 -3.64 -14.05
N VAL A 151 17.38 -3.43 -14.11
CA VAL A 151 16.70 -2.87 -15.31
C VAL A 151 16.55 -1.34 -15.30
N GLY A 152 16.85 -0.69 -14.18
CA GLY A 152 16.81 0.77 -14.05
C GLY A 152 15.42 1.38 -13.85
N ILE A 153 14.47 0.65 -13.25
CA ILE A 153 13.14 1.18 -12.93
C ILE A 153 13.04 1.65 -11.48
N THR A 154 12.11 2.57 -11.21
CA THR A 154 11.86 3.03 -9.83
C THR A 154 11.13 1.96 -9.04
N PHE A 155 11.53 1.73 -7.79
CA PHE A 155 10.79 0.91 -6.84
C PHE A 155 10.20 1.83 -5.76
N MET A 156 8.89 1.73 -5.53
CA MET A 156 8.16 2.53 -4.53
C MET A 156 7.54 1.60 -3.50
N VAL A 157 7.75 1.88 -2.21
CA VAL A 157 7.13 1.13 -1.11
C VAL A 157 5.99 1.96 -0.53
N LEU A 158 4.80 1.38 -0.47
CA LEU A 158 3.69 1.92 0.32
C LEU A 158 3.80 1.32 1.71
N ASP A 159 4.34 2.11 2.64
CA ASP A 159 4.70 1.59 3.96
C ASP A 159 3.46 1.14 4.75
N ARG A 160 3.64 0.10 5.56
CA ARG A 160 2.59 -0.50 6.40
C ARG A 160 3.13 -0.77 7.80
N PRO A 161 2.27 -0.69 8.83
CA PRO A 161 2.70 -0.94 10.20
C PRO A 161 3.24 -2.36 10.35
N ASN A 162 4.31 -2.50 11.14
CA ASN A 162 4.77 -3.81 11.59
C ASN A 162 3.87 -4.26 12.76
N PRO A 163 3.09 -5.35 12.61
CA PRO A 163 2.05 -5.71 13.58
C PRO A 163 2.59 -6.18 14.94
N ILE A 164 3.90 -6.45 15.05
CA ILE A 164 4.54 -6.88 16.30
C ILE A 164 5.49 -5.81 16.88
N ALA A 165 5.62 -4.66 16.22
CA ALA A 165 6.42 -3.54 16.72
C ALA A 165 5.54 -2.52 17.47
N PRO A 166 6.11 -1.75 18.42
CA PRO A 166 5.43 -0.58 18.97
C PRO A 166 5.13 0.44 17.85
N LEU A 167 3.95 1.08 17.94
CA LEU A 167 3.59 2.25 17.13
C LEU A 167 4.12 3.54 17.74
#